data_AF-A0A7V5K755-F1
#
_entry.id   AF-A0A7V5K755-F1
#
_cell.length_a   1.000
_cell.length_b   1.000
_cell.length_c   1.000
_cell.angle_alpha   90.00
_cell.angle_beta   90.00
_cell.angle_gamma   90.00
#
_symmetry.space_group_name_H-M   'P 1'
#
loop_
_entity.id
_entity.type
_entity.pdbx_description
1 polymer ?
#
loop_
_entity_poly.entity_id
_entity_poly.type
_entity_poly.pdbx_seq_one_letter_code
_entity_poly.pdbx_strand_id
1 'polypeptide(L)'
;MRNHKIYILLMLGLAVSVSPTYAQIVYDQPTAGGGQMIYSHWSIENSDKTIKLNQFVIPINGFVPIQDNLEARFSLATVSSRLEQAGTDYKLSGLGDIRLQFNQSLVSDRLLLSLGLNLPTGKKRLDLADEWPVMEYLAKDYLDLPVRRYGEGLGINFLTGVAGQIGEMQLGASVL
;
A
#
# COMPACT_ATOMS: atom_id res chain seq x y z
N MET A 1 21.81 -48.60 15.50
CA MET A 1 21.11 -47.95 16.63
C MET A 1 21.54 -46.49 16.67
N ARG A 2 20.92 -45.61 15.87
CA ARG A 2 19.70 -44.79 16.15
C ARG A 2 19.93 -43.71 17.21
N ASN A 3 19.68 -42.45 16.79
CA ASN A 3 19.35 -41.22 17.55
C ASN A 3 20.30 -40.03 17.21
N HIS A 4 20.35 -39.55 15.96
CA HIS A 4 19.75 -38.28 15.53
C HIS A 4 19.09 -37.41 16.64
N LYS A 5 19.75 -36.31 17.00
CA LYS A 5 19.10 -35.07 17.47
C LYS A 5 19.77 -33.87 16.81
N ILE A 6 19.13 -33.45 15.74
CA ILE A 6 19.36 -32.22 14.99
C ILE A 6 18.85 -31.06 15.86
N TYR A 7 19.73 -30.16 16.28
CA TYR A 7 19.32 -28.85 16.77
C TYR A 7 19.55 -27.84 15.66
N ILE A 8 18.56 -27.73 14.77
CA ILE A 8 18.37 -26.55 13.94
C ILE A 8 17.94 -25.45 14.91
N LEU A 9 18.91 -24.66 15.35
CA LEU A 9 18.65 -23.41 16.06
C LEU A 9 18.35 -22.37 14.98
N LEU A 10 17.05 -22.18 14.75
CA LEU A 10 16.47 -21.17 13.89
C LEU A 10 17.12 -19.80 14.22
N MET A 11 17.97 -19.33 13.33
CA MET A 11 18.33 -17.91 13.22
C MET A 11 17.06 -17.16 12.80
N LEU A 12 16.21 -16.84 13.78
CA LEU A 12 15.16 -15.85 13.63
C LEU A 12 15.86 -14.48 13.68
N GLY A 13 16.31 -14.01 12.51
CA GLY A 13 16.88 -12.68 12.34
C GLY A 13 15.83 -11.62 12.66
N LEU A 14 15.79 -11.19 13.93
CA LEU A 14 15.24 -9.91 14.34
C LEU A 14 16.12 -8.82 13.72
N ALA A 15 15.81 -8.45 12.48
CA ALA A 15 16.31 -7.21 11.89
C ALA A 15 15.63 -6.05 12.62
N VAL A 16 16.16 -5.70 13.79
CA VAL A 16 15.81 -4.46 14.48
C VAL A 16 16.49 -3.34 13.71
N SER A 17 15.82 -2.80 12.69
CA SER A 17 16.21 -1.54 12.09
C SER A 17 15.95 -0.43 13.11
N VAL A 18 16.94 -0.15 13.97
CA VAL A 18 16.97 1.02 14.85
C VAL A 18 17.22 2.26 14.00
N SER A 19 16.20 2.69 13.27
CA SER A 19 16.13 4.05 12.76
C SER A 19 15.69 4.93 13.92
N PRO A 20 16.45 5.96 14.35
CA PRO A 20 15.94 7.00 15.22
C PRO A 20 15.00 7.88 14.38
N THR A 21 13.89 7.31 13.92
CA THR A 21 12.72 8.07 13.57
C THR A 21 12.09 8.46 14.89
N TYR A 22 12.24 9.73 15.26
CA TYR A 22 11.37 10.33 16.26
C TYR A 22 9.94 10.01 15.83
N ALA A 23 9.24 9.17 16.58
CA ALA A 23 7.83 8.91 16.38
C ALA A 23 7.11 10.20 16.76
N GLN A 24 7.08 11.16 15.83
CA GLN A 24 6.45 12.45 16.07
C GLN A 24 4.95 12.26 15.95
N ILE A 25 4.29 12.07 17.09
CA ILE A 25 2.87 12.33 17.22
C ILE A 25 2.72 13.84 17.15
N VAL A 26 2.20 14.34 16.03
CA VAL A 26 1.88 15.75 15.86
C VAL A 26 0.47 15.94 16.40
N TYR A 27 0.38 16.43 17.63
CA TYR A 27 -0.90 16.86 18.20
C TYR A 27 -1.46 18.04 17.42
N ASP A 28 -2.79 18.16 17.41
CA ASP A 28 -3.52 19.25 16.77
C ASP A 28 -3.23 19.40 15.26
N GLN A 29 -2.86 18.32 14.57
CA GLN A 29 -2.82 18.37 13.10
C GLN A 29 -4.21 18.71 12.58
N PRO A 30 -4.39 19.79 11.81
CA PRO A 30 -5.69 20.09 11.23
C PRO A 30 -6.04 19.04 10.19
N THR A 31 -7.33 18.97 9.84
CA THR A 31 -7.78 18.22 8.66
C THR A 31 -6.94 18.60 7.45
N ALA A 32 -6.36 17.59 6.82
CA ALA A 32 -5.46 17.78 5.69
C ALA A 32 -5.88 16.86 4.54
N GLY A 33 -5.66 17.33 3.32
CA GLY A 33 -5.93 16.59 2.11
C GLY A 33 -4.89 16.92 1.06
N GLY A 34 -4.60 15.95 0.20
CA GLY A 34 -3.65 16.14 -0.87
C GLY A 34 -3.93 15.19 -2.02
N GLY A 35 -3.42 15.55 -3.18
CA GLY A 35 -3.34 14.66 -4.31
C GLY A 35 -2.06 14.94 -5.08
N GLN A 36 -1.46 13.90 -5.63
CA GLN A 36 -0.23 14.00 -6.40
C GLN A 36 -0.41 13.28 -7.73
N MET A 37 -0.36 14.01 -8.84
CA MET A 37 -0.37 13.36 -10.15
C MET A 37 0.94 12.58 -10.34
N ILE A 38 0.83 11.30 -10.65
CA ILE A 38 1.97 10.42 -10.92
C ILE A 38 1.86 9.92 -12.35
N TYR A 39 2.94 10.08 -13.11
CA TYR A 39 3.08 9.52 -14.44
C TYR A 39 4.27 8.56 -14.45
N SER A 40 4.04 7.33 -14.89
CA SER A 40 5.05 6.29 -15.01
C SER A 40 5.09 5.79 -16.46
N HIS A 41 6.29 5.65 -16.99
CA HIS A 41 6.55 5.15 -18.33
C HIS A 41 7.57 4.02 -18.26
N TRP A 42 7.24 2.89 -18.87
CA TRP A 42 8.11 1.73 -18.98
C TRP A 42 8.22 1.30 -20.44
N SER A 43 9.43 0.98 -20.87
CA SER A 43 9.71 0.36 -22.17
C SER A 43 10.40 -0.97 -21.92
N ILE A 44 9.84 -2.04 -22.47
CA ILE A 44 10.35 -3.41 -22.33
C ILE A 44 10.74 -3.87 -23.72
N GLU A 45 12.02 -4.17 -23.90
CA GLU A 45 12.55 -4.73 -25.14
C GLU A 45 12.66 -6.25 -25.01
N ASN A 46 12.04 -6.97 -25.93
CA ASN A 46 12.14 -8.43 -25.97
C ASN A 46 12.39 -8.87 -27.41
N SER A 47 13.67 -9.16 -27.71
CA SER A 47 14.20 -9.61 -29.01
C SER A 47 13.78 -8.75 -30.20
N ASP A 48 12.55 -8.89 -30.70
CA ASP A 48 11.99 -8.17 -31.87
C ASP A 48 10.74 -7.33 -31.53
N LYS A 49 10.34 -7.26 -30.25
CA LYS A 49 9.14 -6.52 -29.82
C LYS A 49 9.48 -5.51 -28.73
N THR A 50 9.13 -4.26 -28.98
CA THR A 50 9.10 -3.20 -27.97
C THR A 50 7.69 -3.12 -27.40
N ILE A 51 7.60 -3.15 -26.08
CA ILE A 51 6.33 -3.02 -25.35
C ILE A 51 6.43 -1.78 -24.49
N LYS A 52 5.49 -0.86 -24.66
CA LYS A 52 5.46 0.37 -23.86
C LYS A 52 4.26 0.33 -22.93
N LEU A 53 4.49 0.65 -21.66
CA LEU A 53 3.46 0.74 -20.65
C LEU A 53 3.50 2.13 -20.02
N ASN A 54 2.40 2.85 -20.16
CA ASN A 54 2.19 4.14 -19.54
C ASN A 54 1.14 4.02 -18.45
N GLN A 55 1.37 4.63 -17.30
CA GLN A 55 0.39 4.73 -16.25
C GLN A 55 0.30 6.16 -15.73
N PHE A 56 -0.92 6.67 -15.65
CA PHE A 56 -1.24 7.96 -15.05
C PHE A 56 -2.17 7.75 -13.87
N VAL A 57 -1.80 8.28 -12.71
CA VAL A 57 -2.49 8.09 -11.45
C VAL A 57 -2.76 9.44 -10.79
N ILE A 58 -3.99 9.63 -10.33
CA ILE A 58 -4.34 10.73 -9.44
C ILE A 58 -4.87 10.10 -8.14
N PRO A 59 -4.01 9.88 -7.13
CA PRO A 59 -4.41 9.57 -5.78
C PRO A 59 -4.92 10.84 -5.09
N ILE A 60 -5.97 10.67 -4.32
CA ILE A 60 -6.52 11.64 -3.37
C ILE A 60 -6.44 10.97 -2.01
N ASN A 61 -5.77 11.64 -1.08
CA ASN A 61 -5.62 11.18 0.29
C ASN A 61 -6.06 12.29 1.24
N GLY A 62 -6.61 11.90 2.38
CA GLY A 62 -6.96 12.84 3.43
C GLY A 62 -6.80 12.26 4.82
N PHE A 63 -6.69 13.18 5.76
CA PHE A 63 -6.49 12.97 7.18
C PHE A 63 -7.49 13.85 7.93
N VAL A 64 -8.18 13.25 8.90
CA VAL A 64 -9.18 13.92 9.73
C VAL A 64 -8.90 13.57 11.20
N PRO A 65 -8.49 14.55 12.04
CA PRO A 65 -8.46 14.35 13.49
C PRO A 65 -9.91 14.32 14.00
N ILE A 66 -10.39 13.18 14.48
CA ILE A 66 -11.75 13.07 15.01
C ILE A 66 -11.77 13.57 16.47
N GLN A 67 -10.78 13.18 17.26
CA GLN A 67 -10.51 13.65 18.62
C GLN A 67 -9.02 13.47 18.96
N ASP A 68 -8.57 13.90 20.15
CA ASP A 68 -7.15 13.93 20.58
C ASP A 68 -6.37 12.60 20.44
N ASN A 69 -7.07 11.49 20.28
CA ASN A 69 -6.47 10.16 20.14
C ASN A 69 -7.19 9.27 19.12
N LEU A 70 -8.03 9.84 18.24
CA LEU A 70 -8.71 9.12 17.17
C LEU A 70 -8.58 9.92 15.88
N GLU A 71 -7.97 9.31 14.89
CA GLU A 71 -7.83 9.87 13.55
C GLU A 71 -8.44 8.94 12.50
N ALA A 72 -8.91 9.54 11.41
CA ALA A 72 -9.30 8.82 10.21
C ALA A 72 -8.44 9.26 9.04
N ARG A 73 -8.04 8.30 8.22
CA ARG A 73 -7.40 8.51 6.94
C ARG A 73 -8.26 7.91 5.86
N PHE A 74 -8.28 8.54 4.70
CA PHE A 74 -8.91 7.96 3.52
C PHE A 74 -7.99 8.08 2.32
N SER A 75 -8.10 7.14 1.39
CA SER A 75 -7.45 7.23 0.10
C SER A 75 -8.32 6.66 -1.02
N LEU A 76 -8.18 7.26 -2.20
CA LEU A 76 -8.84 6.89 -3.43
C LEU A 76 -7.90 7.23 -4.58
N ALA A 77 -7.85 6.41 -5.62
CA ALA A 77 -7.07 6.74 -6.82
C ALA A 77 -7.91 6.58 -8.07
N THR A 78 -7.77 7.51 -9.02
CA THR A 78 -8.18 7.28 -10.41
C THR A 78 -6.94 6.96 -11.23
N VAL A 79 -7.05 5.94 -12.08
CA VAL A 79 -5.91 5.33 -12.76
C VAL A 79 -6.25 5.16 -14.24
N SER A 80 -5.29 5.47 -15.11
CA SER A 80 -5.36 5.20 -16.54
C SER A 80 -4.03 4.60 -17.00
N SER A 81 -4.08 3.39 -17.53
CA SER A 81 -2.94 2.66 -18.05
C SER A 81 -3.13 2.43 -19.55
N ARG A 82 -2.05 2.56 -20.32
CA ARG A 82 -2.01 2.29 -21.75
C ARG A 82 -0.84 1.37 -22.05
N LEU A 83 -1.12 0.27 -22.74
CA LEU A 83 -0.13 -0.70 -23.19
C LEU A 83 -0.08 -0.66 -24.71
N GLU A 84 1.08 -0.36 -25.27
CA GLU A 84 1.35 -0.45 -26.70
C GLU A 84 2.15 -1.74 -26.93
N GLN A 85 1.59 -2.68 -27.69
CA GLN A 85 2.23 -3.96 -28.00
C GLN A 85 2.00 -4.32 -29.46
N ALA A 86 3.10 -4.52 -30.21
CA ALA A 86 3.06 -4.94 -31.61
C ALA A 86 2.14 -4.08 -32.51
N GLY A 87 2.09 -2.78 -32.25
CA GLY A 87 1.25 -1.82 -33.00
C GLY A 87 -0.22 -1.78 -32.58
N THR A 88 -0.62 -2.57 -31.58
CA THR A 88 -1.95 -2.50 -30.97
C THR A 88 -1.88 -1.71 -29.66
N ASP A 89 -2.84 -0.81 -29.47
CA ASP A 89 -3.01 0.00 -28.26
C ASP A 89 -4.13 -0.59 -27.39
N TYR A 90 -3.78 -1.00 -26.17
CA TYR A 90 -4.71 -1.44 -25.15
C TYR A 90 -4.82 -0.38 -24.06
N LYS A 91 -6.02 -0.15 -23.54
CA LYS A 91 -6.26 0.89 -22.52
C LYS A 91 -7.09 0.33 -21.38
N LEU A 92 -6.67 0.62 -20.16
CA LEU A 92 -7.39 0.31 -18.95
C LEU A 92 -7.51 1.56 -18.08
N SER A 93 -8.73 2.04 -17.88
CA SER A 93 -9.00 3.15 -16.96
C SER A 93 -10.07 2.79 -15.94
N GLY A 94 -9.96 3.34 -14.74
CA GLY A 94 -10.95 3.12 -13.70
C GLY A 94 -10.58 3.79 -12.39
N LEU A 95 -11.58 3.83 -11.54
CA LEU A 95 -11.44 4.19 -10.13
C LEU A 95 -10.89 2.97 -9.38
N GLY A 96 -9.99 3.21 -8.43
CA GLY A 96 -9.60 2.25 -7.41
C GLY A 96 -10.65 2.16 -6.29
N ASP A 97 -10.41 1.24 -5.36
CA ASP A 97 -11.21 1.11 -4.15
C ASP A 97 -10.94 2.28 -3.19
N ILE A 98 -11.98 2.70 -2.46
CA ILE A 98 -11.84 3.65 -1.35
C ILE A 98 -11.28 2.88 -0.16
N ARG A 99 -10.17 3.37 0.40
CA ARG A 99 -9.60 2.87 1.65
C ARG A 99 -9.90 3.86 2.76
N LEU A 100 -10.37 3.34 3.88
CA LEU A 100 -10.55 4.07 5.13
C LEU A 100 -9.67 3.42 6.18
N GLN A 101 -9.03 4.22 7.03
CA GLN A 101 -8.24 3.73 8.14
C GLN A 101 -8.54 4.59 9.36
N PHE A 102 -8.93 3.96 10.46
CA PHE A 102 -9.13 4.60 11.74
C PHE A 102 -7.99 4.19 12.66
N ASN A 103 -7.29 5.17 13.24
CA ASN A 103 -6.23 4.90 14.20
C ASN A 103 -6.60 5.50 15.55
N GLN A 104 -6.48 4.69 16.61
CA GLN A 104 -6.75 5.10 17.96
C GLN A 104 -5.55 4.85 18.87
N SER A 105 -5.05 5.91 19.49
CA SER A 105 -4.01 5.85 20.50
C SER A 105 -4.61 5.75 21.91
N LEU A 106 -4.03 4.89 22.74
CA LEU A 106 -4.48 4.58 24.09
C LEU A 106 -3.29 4.58 25.06
N VAL A 107 -3.58 4.73 26.35
CA VAL A 107 -2.58 4.63 27.43
C VAL A 107 -1.43 5.62 27.23
N SER A 108 -1.76 6.91 27.07
CA SER A 108 -0.77 7.97 26.78
C SER A 108 0.13 7.60 25.60
N ASP A 109 -0.51 7.19 24.50
CA ASP A 109 0.11 6.84 23.22
C ASP A 109 1.05 5.64 23.22
N ARG A 110 0.96 4.79 24.24
CA ARG A 110 1.74 3.55 24.33
C ARG A 110 1.09 2.38 23.62
N LEU A 111 -0.21 2.46 23.33
CA LEU A 111 -0.94 1.43 22.60
C LEU A 111 -1.63 2.08 21.40
N LEU A 112 -1.38 1.54 20.21
CA LEU A 112 -2.01 1.95 18.96
C LEU A 112 -2.92 0.83 18.48
N LEU A 113 -4.17 1.17 18.17
CA LEU A 113 -5.12 0.31 17.48
C LEU A 113 -5.42 0.92 16.13
N SER A 114 -5.43 0.12 15.07
CA SER A 114 -5.74 0.58 13.72
C SER A 114 -6.72 -0.37 13.07
N LEU A 115 -7.81 0.17 12.53
CA LEU A 115 -8.80 -0.55 11.74
C LEU A 115 -8.82 0.03 10.33
N GLY A 116 -8.43 -0.76 9.34
CA GLY A 116 -8.54 -0.40 7.94
C GLY A 116 -9.67 -1.16 7.24
N LEU A 117 -10.32 -0.47 6.32
CA LEU A 117 -11.41 -0.96 5.49
C LEU A 117 -11.11 -0.61 4.04
N ASN A 118 -11.17 -1.60 3.15
CA ASN A 118 -11.14 -1.39 1.70
C ASN A 118 -12.56 -1.64 1.16
N LEU A 119 -13.18 -0.59 0.62
CA LEU A 119 -14.55 -0.65 0.10
C LEU A 119 -14.52 -0.98 -1.40
N PRO A 120 -15.34 -1.94 -1.88
CA PRO A 120 -15.34 -2.38 -3.28
C PRO A 120 -16.05 -1.36 -4.19
N THR A 121 -15.48 -0.17 -4.31
CA THR A 121 -15.96 0.95 -5.14
C THR A 121 -15.19 1.08 -6.44
N GLY A 122 -14.06 0.39 -6.57
CA GLY A 122 -13.24 0.36 -7.76
C GLY A 122 -13.85 -0.47 -8.88
N LYS A 123 -13.07 -0.65 -9.95
CA LYS A 123 -13.52 -1.34 -11.17
C LYS A 123 -13.79 -2.83 -10.87
N LYS A 124 -15.03 -3.29 -11.15
CA LYS A 124 -15.50 -4.66 -10.85
C LYS A 124 -15.47 -5.63 -12.04
N ARG A 125 -15.41 -5.11 -13.27
CA ARG A 125 -15.46 -5.91 -14.50
C ARG A 125 -14.37 -5.41 -15.45
N LEU A 126 -13.68 -6.37 -16.05
CA LEU A 126 -12.68 -6.13 -17.08
C LEU A 126 -13.26 -6.52 -18.44
N ASP A 127 -12.99 -5.71 -19.45
CA ASP A 127 -13.14 -6.14 -20.83
C ASP A 127 -11.99 -7.11 -21.19
N LEU A 128 -12.35 -8.36 -21.48
CA LEU A 128 -11.35 -9.40 -21.75
C LEU A 128 -10.59 -9.19 -23.06
N ALA A 129 -11.17 -8.47 -24.03
CA ALA A 129 -10.50 -8.21 -25.30
C ALA A 129 -9.46 -7.09 -25.15
N ASP A 130 -9.83 -6.00 -24.48
CA ASP A 130 -9.04 -4.76 -24.50
C ASP A 130 -8.28 -4.48 -23.20
N GLU A 131 -8.78 -4.92 -22.04
CA GLU A 131 -8.23 -4.55 -20.73
C GLU A 131 -7.38 -5.66 -20.10
N TRP A 132 -7.68 -6.93 -20.42
CA TRP A 132 -6.95 -8.09 -19.90
C TRP A 132 -5.44 -8.06 -20.22
N PRO A 133 -5.00 -7.72 -21.45
CA PRO A 133 -3.57 -7.62 -21.76
C PRO A 133 -2.86 -6.57 -20.89
N VAL A 134 -3.52 -5.45 -20.59
CA VAL A 134 -2.95 -4.41 -19.71
C VAL A 134 -2.77 -4.96 -18.29
N MET A 135 -3.79 -5.64 -17.76
CA MET A 135 -3.73 -6.24 -16.42
C MET A 135 -2.60 -7.26 -16.25
N GLU A 136 -2.33 -8.07 -17.29
CA GLU A 136 -1.25 -9.05 -17.26
C GLU A 136 0.12 -8.38 -17.07
N TYR A 137 0.34 -7.22 -17.70
CA TYR A 137 1.58 -6.44 -17.52
C TYR A 137 1.62 -5.70 -16.18
N LEU A 138 0.49 -5.17 -15.70
CA LEU A 138 0.42 -4.50 -14.40
C LEU A 138 0.75 -5.45 -13.23
N ALA A 139 0.44 -6.74 -13.39
CA ALA A 139 0.72 -7.77 -12.39
C ALA A 139 2.20 -8.20 -12.30
N LYS A 140 3.07 -7.67 -13.17
CA LYS A 140 4.49 -8.07 -13.18
C LYS A 140 5.29 -7.33 -12.12
N ASP A 141 5.87 -8.07 -11.17
CA ASP A 141 6.56 -7.49 -10.01
C ASP A 141 7.78 -6.64 -10.36
N TYR A 142 8.46 -6.92 -11.48
CA TYR A 142 9.67 -6.20 -11.90
C TYR A 142 9.42 -4.78 -12.43
N LEU A 143 8.16 -4.40 -12.68
CA LEU A 143 7.79 -3.04 -13.07
C LEU A 143 7.34 -2.27 -11.83
N ASP A 144 8.03 -1.19 -11.48
CA ASP A 144 7.63 -0.34 -10.36
C ASP A 144 6.49 0.60 -10.79
N LEU A 145 5.28 0.06 -10.77
CA LEU A 145 4.05 0.75 -11.14
C LEU A 145 3.32 1.23 -9.88
N PRO A 146 2.89 2.51 -9.83
CA PRO A 146 2.16 3.05 -8.68
C PRO A 146 0.90 2.27 -8.32
N VAL A 147 0.18 1.75 -9.32
CA VAL A 147 -1.02 0.92 -9.12
C VAL A 147 -0.96 -0.33 -9.99
N ARG A 148 -1.12 -1.50 -9.34
CA ARG A 148 -1.10 -2.81 -10.02
C ARG A 148 -2.50 -3.42 -10.18
N ARG A 149 -3.48 -2.93 -9.43
CA ARG A 149 -4.86 -3.45 -9.41
C ARG A 149 -5.86 -2.30 -9.31
N TYR A 150 -6.91 -2.34 -10.13
CA TYR A 150 -7.94 -1.31 -10.20
C TYR A 150 -9.13 -1.59 -9.27
N GLY A 151 -9.12 -2.75 -8.62
CA GLY A 151 -10.10 -3.18 -7.62
C GLY A 151 -9.55 -4.41 -6.90
N GLU A 152 -9.56 -4.36 -5.58
CA GLU A 152 -9.14 -5.45 -4.69
C GLU A 152 -10.35 -6.13 -4.03
N GLY A 153 -11.48 -5.41 -3.91
CA GLY A 153 -12.73 -5.92 -3.34
C GLY A 153 -12.92 -5.50 -1.89
N LEU A 154 -13.84 -6.13 -1.16
CA LEU A 154 -14.03 -5.81 0.25
C LEU A 154 -12.84 -6.35 1.06
N GLY A 155 -12.19 -5.48 1.82
CA GLY A 155 -11.08 -5.83 2.70
C GLY A 155 -11.22 -5.22 4.08
N ILE A 156 -10.70 -5.92 5.08
CA ILE A 156 -10.59 -5.44 6.45
C ILE A 156 -9.21 -5.82 6.98
N ASN A 157 -8.55 -4.89 7.66
CA ASN A 157 -7.29 -5.15 8.35
C ASN A 157 -7.33 -4.53 9.74
N PHE A 158 -6.71 -5.21 10.70
CA PHE A 158 -6.61 -4.74 12.07
C PHE A 158 -5.16 -4.80 12.49
N LEU A 159 -4.59 -3.67 12.90
CA LEU A 159 -3.24 -3.59 13.41
C LEU A 159 -3.29 -3.16 14.88
N THR A 160 -2.41 -3.75 15.67
CA THR A 160 -2.14 -3.32 17.03
C THR A 160 -0.65 -3.12 17.22
N GLY A 161 -0.28 -2.08 17.95
CA GLY A 161 1.12 -1.81 18.25
C GLY A 161 1.30 -1.23 19.63
N VAL A 162 2.47 -1.45 20.21
CA VAL A 162 2.90 -0.86 21.47
C VAL A 162 4.11 0.01 21.24
N ALA A 163 4.17 1.14 21.94
CA ALA A 163 5.30 2.05 21.97
C ALA A 163 5.66 2.40 23.41
N GLY A 164 6.94 2.61 23.66
CA GLY A 164 7.43 2.95 25.00
C GLY A 164 8.83 3.53 24.95
N GLN A 165 9.23 4.14 26.08
CA GLN A 165 10.54 4.74 26.23
C GLN A 165 11.34 4.00 27.30
N ILE A 166 12.58 3.64 26.99
CA ILE A 166 13.56 3.09 27.93
C ILE A 166 14.77 4.03 27.94
N GLY A 167 14.92 4.82 29.02
CA GLY A 167 15.93 5.88 29.08
C GLY A 167 15.67 6.95 28.01
N GLU A 168 16.62 7.20 27.13
CA GLU A 168 16.47 8.11 25.97
C GLU A 168 15.94 7.40 24.71
N MET A 169 15.81 6.08 24.74
CA MET A 169 15.44 5.28 23.57
C MET A 169 13.93 5.09 23.47
N GLN A 170 13.35 5.43 22.32
CA GLN A 170 11.96 5.11 21.98
C GLN A 170 11.92 3.78 21.22
N LEU A 171 11.10 2.85 21.69
CA LEU A 171 10.91 1.53 21.09
C LEU A 171 9.44 1.35 20.73
N GLY A 172 9.18 0.68 19.61
CA GLY A 172 7.84 0.30 19.21
C GLY A 172 7.83 -1.05 18.50
N ALA A 173 6.73 -1.77 18.64
CA ALA A 173 6.47 -3.01 17.93
C ALA A 173 4.99 -3.06 17.53
N SER A 174 4.69 -3.57 16.34
CA SER A 174 3.32 -3.74 15.86
C SER A 174 3.13 -5.06 15.15
N VAL A 175 1.88 -5.50 15.08
CA VAL A 175 1.43 -6.69 14.36
C VAL A 175 0.21 -6.30 13.53
N LEU A 176 0.16 -6.77 12.28
CA LEU A 176 -0.90 -6.56 11.29
C LEU A 176 -1.55 -7.89 10.91
#